data_AF-A0A260YUU7-F1
#
_entry.id   AF-A0A260YUU7-F1
#
_cell.length_a   1.000
_cell.length_b   1.000
_cell.length_c   1.000
_cell.angle_alpha   90.00
_cell.angle_beta   90.00
_cell.angle_gamma   90.00
#
_symmetry.space_group_name_H-M   'P 1'
#
loop_
_entity.id
_entity.type
_entity.pdbx_description
1 polymer ?
#
loop_
_entity_poly.entity_id
_entity_poly.type
_entity_poly.pdbx_seq_one_letter_code
_entity_poly.pdbx_strand_id
1 'polypeptide(L)'
;MYISSTKTRTDALISINSTLRSRPVIMFITRYQDVMDEVSKLKNKPDAEAEQLVILMCLFTLQFGKLVADLIFEPMHQMREILMDESRSVALRQACANTLAIITTICCEEDEEPFANGMCCKMAWSSKPSKSSKTNENSGQLIATALTAWSLIILNADAKTIEEAESSQPKIVALLSHKDLEVRLAAARTLAYLQEYMQEEAPEEFRGFPNEDHVLDLLREMMKNEKKTSKKDRKEQRKGVREVLEYLKTGEDVAVEYVENGSATLGLNSFRMKTTY
;
A
#
# COMPACT_ATOMS: atom_id res chain seq x y z
N MET A 1 -2.82 34.03 7.84
CA MET A 1 -2.48 34.70 6.57
C MET A 1 -3.10 33.87 5.46
N TYR A 2 -4.21 34.31 4.87
CA TYR A 2 -4.92 33.54 3.84
C TYR A 2 -4.13 33.63 2.52
N ILE A 3 -3.50 32.53 2.11
CA ILE A 3 -2.85 32.41 0.81
C ILE A 3 -3.96 32.23 -0.24
N SER A 4 -4.13 33.19 -1.16
CA SER A 4 -5.31 33.21 -2.06
C SER A 4 -5.17 32.31 -3.30
N SER A 5 -3.96 31.98 -3.74
CA SER A 5 -3.74 31.15 -4.93
C SER A 5 -3.57 29.68 -4.57
N THR A 6 -4.31 28.79 -5.24
CA THR A 6 -4.17 27.33 -5.13
C THR A 6 -2.73 26.88 -5.34
N LYS A 7 -2.04 27.44 -6.35
CA LYS A 7 -0.65 27.11 -6.63
C LYS A 7 0.25 27.39 -5.43
N THR A 8 0.12 28.58 -4.83
CA THR A 8 0.93 28.96 -3.66
C THR A 8 0.63 28.09 -2.46
N ARG A 9 -0.63 27.65 -2.26
CA ARG A 9 -0.99 26.69 -1.21
C ARG A 9 -0.34 25.32 -1.43
N THR A 10 -0.40 24.80 -2.66
CA THR A 10 0.26 23.54 -3.03
C THR A 10 1.76 23.61 -2.85
N ASP A 11 2.42 24.68 -3.33
CA ASP A 11 3.87 24.88 -3.20
C ASP A 11 4.31 24.94 -1.73
N ALA A 12 3.50 25.59 -0.88
CA ALA A 12 3.74 25.64 0.57
C ALA A 12 3.63 24.24 1.21
N LEU A 13 2.60 23.46 0.86
CA LEU A 13 2.45 22.09 1.36
C LEU A 13 3.60 21.19 0.91
N ILE A 14 4.08 21.32 -0.32
CA ILE A 14 5.26 20.59 -0.82
C ILE A 14 6.48 20.91 0.05
N SER A 15 6.71 22.19 0.38
CA SER A 15 7.81 22.61 1.23
C SER A 15 7.70 22.05 2.65
N ILE A 16 6.49 22.06 3.23
CA ILE A 16 6.21 21.46 4.54
C ILE A 16 6.49 19.95 4.52
N ASN A 17 5.94 19.22 3.56
CA ASN A 17 6.14 17.78 3.40
C ASN A 17 7.61 17.41 3.24
N SER A 18 8.36 18.18 2.44
CA SER A 18 9.80 17.99 2.28
C SER A 18 10.57 18.17 3.60
N THR A 19 10.21 19.21 4.37
CA THR A 19 10.83 19.48 5.66
C THR A 19 10.57 18.35 6.65
N LEU A 20 9.31 17.89 6.76
CA LEU A 20 8.90 16.79 7.64
C LEU A 20 9.55 15.46 7.26
N ARG A 21 9.79 15.17 5.97
CA ARG A 21 10.54 13.97 5.56
C ARG A 21 12.00 13.98 6.00
N SER A 22 12.62 15.16 6.04
CA SER A 22 14.06 15.28 6.33
C SER A 22 14.40 15.25 7.81
N ARG A 23 13.46 15.63 8.69
CA ARG A 23 13.69 15.77 10.13
C ARG A 23 12.43 15.41 10.90
N PRO A 24 12.51 14.60 11.97
CA PRO A 24 11.40 14.44 12.89
C PRO A 24 11.20 15.77 13.62
N VAL A 25 10.07 16.43 13.37
CA VAL A 25 9.80 17.75 13.95
C VAL A 25 8.75 17.65 15.04
N ILE A 26 9.04 16.77 16.02
CA ILE A 26 8.22 16.54 17.23
C ILE A 26 7.96 17.85 17.98
N MET A 27 8.85 18.84 17.84
CA MET A 27 8.80 20.12 18.56
C MET A 27 8.00 21.25 17.89
N PHE A 28 7.60 21.14 16.61
CA PHE A 28 7.21 22.35 15.86
C PHE A 28 5.72 22.63 15.72
N ILE A 29 4.85 21.66 15.92
CA ILE A 29 3.45 21.88 15.54
C ILE A 29 2.63 22.16 16.78
N THR A 30 2.90 23.28 17.44
CA THR A 30 2.00 23.88 18.44
C THR A 30 0.61 24.19 17.87
N ARG A 31 0.43 24.11 16.54
CA ARG A 31 -0.80 24.35 15.79
C ARG A 31 -1.25 23.14 14.97
N TYR A 32 -0.99 21.91 15.44
CA TYR A 32 -1.28 20.70 14.67
C TYR A 32 -2.78 20.56 14.40
N GLN A 33 -3.62 21.04 15.33
CA GLN A 33 -5.07 21.12 15.16
C GLN A 33 -5.47 21.96 13.93
N ASP A 34 -4.89 23.16 13.75
CA ASP A 34 -5.19 24.00 12.58
C ASP A 34 -4.77 23.34 11.25
N VAL A 35 -3.68 22.57 11.27
CA VAL A 35 -3.23 21.80 10.10
C VAL A 35 -4.21 20.67 9.82
N MET A 36 -4.63 19.94 10.85
CA MET A 36 -5.59 18.85 10.74
C MET A 36 -6.97 19.34 10.30
N ASP A 37 -7.40 20.54 10.70
CA ASP A 37 -8.62 21.19 10.21
C ASP A 37 -8.60 21.45 8.69
N GLU A 38 -7.41 21.64 8.11
CA GLU A 38 -7.25 21.78 6.67
C GLU A 38 -7.21 20.42 5.97
N VAL A 39 -6.56 19.42 6.59
CA VAL A 39 -6.54 18.02 6.12
C VAL A 39 -7.96 17.43 6.08
N SER A 40 -8.80 17.74 7.08
CA SER A 40 -10.22 17.33 7.14
C SER A 40 -11.10 17.92 6.04
N LYS A 41 -10.54 18.70 5.11
CA LYS A 41 -11.25 19.26 3.94
C LYS A 41 -10.69 18.72 2.62
N LEU A 42 -9.87 17.67 2.65
CA LEU A 42 -9.13 17.15 1.49
C LEU A 42 -10.01 16.83 0.27
N LYS A 43 -11.25 16.33 0.48
CA LYS A 43 -12.20 16.01 -0.61
C LYS A 43 -12.64 17.24 -1.40
N ASN A 44 -12.64 18.39 -0.75
CA ASN A 44 -13.08 19.65 -1.36
C ASN A 44 -11.93 20.40 -2.06
N LYS A 45 -10.72 19.84 -2.09
CA LYS A 45 -9.54 20.46 -2.67
C LYS A 45 -9.27 19.94 -4.09
N PRO A 46 -8.65 20.77 -4.95
CA PRO A 46 -8.10 20.32 -6.22
C PRO A 46 -7.08 19.19 -6.00
N ASP A 47 -6.99 18.25 -6.93
CA ASP A 47 -6.20 17.02 -6.80
C ASP A 47 -4.77 17.24 -6.31
N ALA A 48 -4.05 18.18 -6.91
CA ALA A 48 -2.67 18.47 -6.53
C ALA A 48 -2.52 18.99 -5.09
N GLU A 49 -3.50 19.75 -4.60
CA GLU A 49 -3.51 20.22 -3.21
C GLU A 49 -3.93 19.09 -2.24
N ALA A 50 -4.98 18.34 -2.60
CA ALA A 50 -5.45 17.19 -1.84
C ALA A 50 -4.36 16.14 -1.67
N GLU A 51 -3.58 15.86 -2.71
CA GLU A 51 -2.47 14.89 -2.67
C GLU A 51 -1.43 15.29 -1.63
N GLN A 52 -1.09 16.58 -1.56
CA GLN A 52 -0.13 17.07 -0.57
C GLN A 52 -0.68 17.05 0.86
N LEU A 53 -1.99 17.26 1.05
CA LEU A 53 -2.65 17.11 2.35
C LEU A 53 -2.68 15.64 2.81
N VAL A 54 -2.91 14.70 1.90
CA VAL A 54 -2.83 13.27 2.17
C VAL A 54 -1.41 12.86 2.57
N ILE A 55 -0.39 13.34 1.86
CA ILE A 55 1.02 13.12 2.23
C ILE A 55 1.33 13.74 3.61
N LEU A 56 0.79 14.93 3.90
CA LEU A 56 0.98 15.58 5.19
C LEU A 56 0.38 14.73 6.33
N MET A 57 -0.81 14.18 6.12
CA MET A 57 -1.45 13.24 7.05
C MET A 57 -0.61 12.00 7.30
N CYS A 58 -0.05 11.41 6.24
CA CYS A 58 0.87 10.28 6.34
C CYS A 58 2.08 10.61 7.22
N LEU A 59 2.74 11.75 6.95
CA LEU A 59 3.90 12.19 7.73
C LEU A 59 3.56 12.50 9.19
N PHE A 60 2.38 13.05 9.45
CA PHE A 60 1.90 13.28 10.81
C PHE A 60 1.70 11.96 11.54
N THR A 61 1.06 10.99 10.89
CA THR A 61 0.87 9.64 11.46
C THR A 61 2.20 8.99 11.80
N LEU A 62 3.18 9.06 10.90
CA LEU A 62 4.52 8.49 11.12
C LEU A 62 5.29 9.17 12.26
N GLN A 63 5.12 10.48 12.45
CA GLN A 63 5.89 11.24 13.46
C GLN A 63 5.22 11.32 14.83
N PHE A 64 3.89 11.39 14.87
CA PHE A 64 3.12 11.59 16.09
C PHE A 64 2.40 10.31 16.55
N GLY A 65 2.23 9.33 15.67
CA GLY A 65 1.55 8.07 15.95
C GLY A 65 0.17 8.32 16.55
N LYS A 66 -0.11 7.60 17.65
CA LYS A 66 -1.41 7.63 18.34
C LYS A 66 -1.80 8.98 18.93
N LEU A 67 -0.88 9.95 19.06
CA LEU A 67 -1.21 11.32 19.50
C LEU A 67 -2.20 12.02 18.56
N VAL A 68 -2.30 11.54 17.34
CA VAL A 68 -3.08 12.13 16.26
C VAL A 68 -4.35 11.32 15.97
N ALA A 69 -4.58 10.22 16.71
CA ALA A 69 -5.64 9.23 16.45
C ALA A 69 -7.05 9.85 16.39
N ASP A 70 -7.40 10.74 17.32
CA ASP A 70 -8.72 11.38 17.34
C ASP A 70 -8.99 12.29 16.12
N LEU A 71 -7.94 12.68 15.40
CA LEU A 71 -8.02 13.60 14.27
C LEU A 71 -7.97 12.89 12.92
N ILE A 72 -7.78 11.56 12.87
CA ILE A 72 -7.63 10.82 11.61
C ILE A 72 -8.95 10.41 10.98
N PHE A 73 -10.02 10.26 11.76
CA PHE A 73 -11.27 9.63 11.31
C PHE A 73 -11.88 10.32 10.09
N GLU A 74 -12.06 11.64 10.14
CA GLU A 74 -12.63 12.41 9.03
C GLU A 74 -11.71 12.38 7.78
N PRO A 75 -10.40 12.69 7.87
CA PRO A 75 -9.49 12.49 6.74
C PRO A 75 -9.51 11.08 6.15
N MET A 76 -9.54 10.05 7.00
CA MET A 76 -9.54 8.65 6.60
C MET A 76 -10.81 8.29 5.82
N HIS A 77 -11.98 8.72 6.31
CA HIS A 77 -13.23 8.56 5.58
C HIS A 77 -13.18 9.24 4.20
N GLN A 78 -12.72 10.49 4.13
CA GLN A 78 -12.58 11.19 2.84
C GLN A 78 -11.57 10.51 1.89
N MET A 79 -10.48 9.95 2.42
CA MET A 79 -9.50 9.19 1.64
C MET A 79 -10.11 7.93 1.04
N ARG A 80 -10.99 7.22 1.77
CA ARG A 80 -11.75 6.09 1.22
C ARG A 80 -12.63 6.52 0.06
N GLU A 81 -13.38 7.60 0.22
CA GLU A 81 -14.25 8.13 -0.85
C GLU A 81 -13.44 8.52 -2.09
N ILE A 82 -12.31 9.22 -1.92
CA ILE A 82 -11.44 9.61 -3.03
C ILE A 82 -10.83 8.40 -3.72
N LEU A 83 -10.36 7.41 -2.97
CA LEU A 83 -9.79 6.17 -3.54
C LEU A 83 -10.81 5.45 -4.44
N MET A 84 -12.09 5.54 -4.10
CA MET A 84 -13.20 4.93 -4.85
C MET A 84 -13.76 5.81 -5.98
N ASP A 85 -13.42 7.09 -6.02
CA ASP A 85 -13.87 8.03 -7.04
C ASP A 85 -12.98 7.97 -8.28
N GLU A 86 -13.45 7.29 -9.33
CA GLU A 86 -12.74 7.19 -10.62
C GLU A 86 -12.56 8.54 -11.33
N SER A 87 -13.27 9.61 -10.95
CA SER A 87 -13.08 10.94 -11.53
C SER A 87 -11.83 11.66 -10.98
N ARG A 88 -11.31 11.20 -9.84
CA ARG A 88 -10.08 11.74 -9.23
C ARG A 88 -8.84 11.17 -9.89
N SER A 89 -7.76 11.94 -9.86
CA SER A 89 -6.49 11.52 -10.43
C SER A 89 -5.92 10.27 -9.76
N VAL A 90 -5.25 9.46 -10.58
CA VAL A 90 -4.54 8.25 -10.16
C VAL A 90 -3.54 8.54 -9.04
N ALA A 91 -2.76 9.62 -9.14
CA ALA A 91 -1.74 9.98 -8.15
C ALA A 91 -2.34 10.25 -6.76
N LEU A 92 -3.44 11.00 -6.70
CA LEU A 92 -4.16 11.24 -5.45
C LEU A 92 -4.73 9.93 -4.87
N ARG A 93 -5.35 9.09 -5.71
CA ARG A 93 -5.90 7.80 -5.27
C ARG A 93 -4.81 6.88 -4.71
N GLN A 94 -3.63 6.85 -5.33
CA GLN A 94 -2.47 6.13 -4.81
C GLN A 94 -1.99 6.65 -3.46
N ALA A 95 -1.90 7.99 -3.33
CA ALA A 95 -1.54 8.62 -2.06
C ALA A 95 -2.54 8.24 -0.96
N CYS A 96 -3.84 8.22 -1.27
CA CYS A 96 -4.88 7.76 -0.34
C CYS A 96 -4.67 6.30 0.06
N ALA A 97 -4.49 5.36 -0.89
CA ALA A 97 -4.32 3.94 -0.57
C ALA A 97 -3.11 3.69 0.36
N ASN A 98 -1.95 4.29 0.05
CA ASN A 98 -0.76 4.18 0.89
C ASN A 98 -0.97 4.80 2.28
N THR A 99 -1.58 5.97 2.33
CA THR A 99 -1.80 6.68 3.60
C THR A 99 -2.80 5.93 4.48
N LEU A 100 -3.86 5.36 3.90
CA LEU A 100 -4.81 4.50 4.61
C LEU A 100 -4.10 3.30 5.25
N ALA A 101 -3.18 2.63 4.54
CA ALA A 101 -2.43 1.51 5.12
C ALA A 101 -1.55 1.93 6.31
N ILE A 102 -0.85 3.06 6.18
CA ILE A 102 0.02 3.60 7.24
C ILE A 102 -0.80 4.03 8.47
N ILE A 103 -1.88 4.78 8.26
CA ILE A 103 -2.78 5.21 9.34
C ILE A 103 -3.37 4.00 10.06
N THR A 104 -3.87 3.03 9.30
CA THR A 104 -4.47 1.82 9.86
C THR A 104 -3.46 1.07 10.73
N THR A 105 -2.24 0.89 10.23
CA THR A 105 -1.20 0.12 10.93
C THR A 105 -0.73 0.80 12.22
N ILE A 106 -0.74 2.13 12.30
CA ILE A 106 -0.17 2.87 13.43
C ILE A 106 -1.24 3.29 14.45
N CYS A 107 -2.42 3.68 13.98
CA CYS A 107 -3.41 4.39 14.79
C CYS A 107 -4.74 3.64 14.99
N CYS A 108 -5.08 2.66 14.16
CA CYS A 108 -6.34 1.94 14.30
C CYS A 108 -6.15 0.68 15.16
N GLU A 109 -6.95 0.57 16.22
CA GLU A 109 -6.99 -0.61 17.11
C GLU A 109 -8.31 -1.37 17.04
N GLU A 110 -9.40 -0.73 16.58
CA GLU A 110 -10.74 -1.32 16.48
C GLU A 110 -10.95 -1.96 15.10
N ASP A 111 -11.65 -3.10 15.03
CA ASP A 111 -11.74 -3.92 13.81
C ASP A 111 -12.48 -3.27 12.63
N GLU A 112 -13.39 -2.31 12.88
CA GLU A 112 -14.26 -1.75 11.83
C GLU A 112 -13.51 -0.88 10.81
N GLU A 113 -12.63 0.01 11.27
CA GLU A 113 -11.89 0.95 10.42
C GLU A 113 -10.82 0.27 9.54
N PRO A 114 -9.96 -0.63 10.06
CA PRO A 114 -9.06 -1.45 9.25
C PRO A 114 -9.80 -2.24 8.19
N PHE A 115 -10.91 -2.90 8.53
CA PHE A 115 -11.68 -3.65 7.55
C PHE A 115 -12.23 -2.74 6.45
N ALA A 116 -12.83 -1.60 6.79
CA ALA A 116 -13.31 -0.63 5.81
C ALA A 116 -12.21 -0.10 4.88
N ASN A 117 -11.04 0.25 5.45
CA ASN A 117 -9.88 0.72 4.69
C ASN A 117 -9.34 -0.36 3.75
N GLY A 118 -9.22 -1.59 4.24
CA GLY A 118 -8.83 -2.75 3.47
C GLY A 118 -9.78 -2.98 2.30
N MET A 119 -11.09 -2.98 2.55
CA MET A 119 -12.09 -3.21 1.51
C MET A 119 -12.07 -2.13 0.41
N CYS A 120 -11.87 -0.87 0.75
CA CYS A 120 -11.67 0.18 -0.26
C CYS A 120 -10.41 -0.07 -1.11
N CYS A 121 -9.31 -0.47 -0.50
CA CYS A 121 -8.10 -0.87 -1.23
C CYS A 121 -8.35 -2.09 -2.13
N LYS A 122 -9.11 -3.09 -1.64
CA LYS A 122 -9.54 -4.25 -2.43
C LYS A 122 -10.32 -3.86 -3.65
N MET A 123 -11.31 -3.00 -3.50
CA MET A 123 -12.08 -2.54 -4.64
C MET A 123 -11.18 -1.80 -5.65
N ALA A 124 -10.22 -0.99 -5.21
CA ALA A 124 -9.31 -0.28 -6.10
C ALA A 124 -8.40 -1.22 -6.93
N TRP A 125 -7.86 -2.30 -6.34
CA TRP A 125 -7.01 -3.24 -7.09
C TRP A 125 -7.78 -4.32 -7.86
N SER A 126 -8.97 -4.71 -7.39
CA SER A 126 -9.73 -5.84 -7.98
C SER A 126 -10.84 -5.41 -8.95
N SER A 127 -11.16 -4.12 -9.03
CA SER A 127 -12.19 -3.62 -9.96
C SER A 127 -11.77 -3.82 -11.41
N LYS A 128 -12.73 -4.28 -12.22
CA LYS A 128 -12.54 -4.37 -13.67
C LYS A 128 -12.46 -2.95 -14.26
N PRO A 129 -11.62 -2.73 -15.29
CA PRO A 129 -11.57 -1.44 -15.98
C PRO A 129 -12.97 -1.05 -16.49
N SER A 130 -13.43 0.14 -16.12
CA SER A 130 -14.72 0.66 -16.56
C SER A 130 -14.69 0.99 -18.05
N LYS A 131 -15.65 0.46 -18.82
CA LYS A 131 -15.78 0.70 -20.27
C LYS A 131 -16.14 2.15 -20.63
N SER A 132 -16.63 2.93 -19.67
CA SER A 132 -17.10 4.30 -19.90
C SER A 132 -16.04 5.37 -19.67
N SER A 133 -14.88 5.01 -19.12
CA SER A 133 -13.79 5.95 -18.87
C SER A 133 -12.83 5.98 -20.06
N LYS A 134 -12.82 7.09 -20.81
CA LYS A 134 -11.83 7.31 -21.89
C LYS A 134 -10.41 7.54 -21.35
N THR A 135 -10.22 7.57 -20.04
CA THR A 135 -8.96 7.94 -19.36
C THR A 135 -8.49 6.97 -18.28
N ASN A 136 -9.27 5.97 -17.86
CA ASN A 136 -8.92 5.10 -16.73
C ASN A 136 -8.93 3.61 -17.10
N GLU A 137 -7.88 3.15 -17.79
CA GLU A 137 -7.33 1.87 -17.32
C GLU A 137 -6.84 2.15 -15.89
N ASN A 138 -7.30 1.38 -14.88
CA ASN A 138 -6.68 1.44 -13.55
C ASN A 138 -5.18 1.31 -13.78
N SER A 139 -4.42 2.37 -13.48
CA SER A 139 -3.00 2.36 -13.79
C SER A 139 -2.39 1.15 -13.07
N GLY A 140 -1.46 0.44 -13.71
CA GLY A 140 -0.78 -0.67 -13.06
C GLY A 140 -0.17 -0.24 -11.71
N GLN A 141 0.24 1.02 -11.59
CA GLN A 141 0.73 1.58 -10.34
C GLN A 141 -0.35 1.69 -9.26
N LEU A 142 -1.58 2.12 -9.59
CA LEU A 142 -2.69 2.16 -8.62
C LEU A 142 -3.07 0.75 -8.16
N ILE A 143 -3.15 -0.21 -9.09
CA ILE A 143 -3.42 -1.61 -8.75
C ILE A 143 -2.34 -2.16 -7.81
N ALA A 144 -1.07 -1.96 -8.14
CA ALA A 144 0.05 -2.40 -7.32
C ALA A 144 0.04 -1.74 -5.92
N THR A 145 -0.18 -0.43 -5.88
CA THR A 145 -0.23 0.35 -4.63
C THR A 145 -1.38 -0.10 -3.74
N ALA A 146 -2.58 -0.23 -4.30
CA ALA A 146 -3.77 -0.63 -3.56
C ALA A 146 -3.71 -2.10 -3.11
N LEU A 147 -3.08 -2.99 -3.89
CA LEU A 147 -2.87 -4.39 -3.49
C LEU A 147 -1.91 -4.49 -2.29
N THR A 148 -0.80 -3.76 -2.34
CA THR A 148 0.14 -3.68 -1.20
C THR A 148 -0.51 -3.05 0.03
N ALA A 149 -1.28 -1.96 -0.14
CA ALA A 149 -2.00 -1.33 0.96
C ALA A 149 -3.03 -2.28 1.58
N TRP A 150 -3.81 -2.98 0.75
CA TRP A 150 -4.77 -3.99 1.19
C TRP A 150 -4.10 -5.10 2.00
N SER A 151 -2.97 -5.66 1.52
CA SER A 151 -2.31 -6.76 2.22
C SER A 151 -1.71 -6.32 3.56
N LEU A 152 -1.13 -5.13 3.64
CA LEU A 152 -0.68 -4.56 4.91
C LEU A 152 -1.82 -4.36 5.91
N ILE A 153 -3.00 -3.92 5.45
CA ILE A 153 -4.14 -3.69 6.34
C ILE A 153 -4.75 -5.01 6.82
N ILE A 154 -5.10 -5.89 5.88
CA ILE A 154 -5.86 -7.11 6.15
C ILE A 154 -5.01 -8.13 6.92
N LEU A 155 -3.73 -8.28 6.61
CA LEU A 155 -2.86 -9.23 7.30
C LEU A 155 -2.31 -8.73 8.65
N ASN A 156 -2.71 -7.52 9.07
CA ASN A 156 -2.43 -6.99 10.41
C ASN A 156 -3.67 -6.97 11.31
N ALA A 157 -4.81 -7.48 10.84
CA ALA A 157 -6.11 -7.38 11.50
C ALA A 157 -6.60 -8.73 12.08
N ASP A 158 -7.85 -8.79 12.51
CA ASP A 158 -8.47 -9.90 13.27
C ASP A 158 -8.75 -11.17 12.44
N ALA A 159 -9.30 -12.21 13.06
CA ALA A 159 -9.58 -13.49 12.37
C ALA A 159 -10.50 -13.36 11.14
N LYS A 160 -11.36 -12.32 11.05
CA LYS A 160 -12.22 -12.11 9.87
C LYS A 160 -11.42 -11.77 8.62
N THR A 161 -10.19 -11.29 8.78
CA THR A 161 -9.34 -10.93 7.64
C THR A 161 -8.68 -12.14 6.98
N ILE A 162 -8.59 -13.28 7.67
CA ILE A 162 -8.10 -14.54 7.10
C ILE A 162 -9.01 -15.03 5.98
N GLU A 163 -10.32 -15.12 6.22
CA GLU A 163 -11.31 -15.54 5.21
C GLU A 163 -11.32 -14.61 3.99
N GLU A 164 -11.21 -13.32 4.25
CA GLU A 164 -11.15 -12.28 3.22
C GLU A 164 -9.86 -12.37 2.40
N ALA A 165 -8.72 -12.68 3.04
CA ALA A 165 -7.44 -12.88 2.38
C ALA A 165 -7.42 -14.17 1.55
N GLU A 166 -7.94 -15.28 2.08
CA GLU A 166 -8.10 -16.56 1.39
C GLU A 166 -8.99 -16.39 0.14
N SER A 167 -10.18 -15.79 0.29
CA SER A 167 -11.11 -15.58 -0.83
C SER A 167 -10.55 -14.66 -1.92
N SER A 168 -9.59 -13.80 -1.57
CA SER A 168 -8.91 -12.89 -2.50
C SER A 168 -7.76 -13.56 -3.25
N GLN A 169 -7.20 -14.65 -2.71
CA GLN A 169 -6.01 -15.32 -3.25
C GLN A 169 -6.11 -15.64 -4.74
N PRO A 170 -7.20 -16.23 -5.28
CA PRO A 170 -7.26 -16.56 -6.71
C PRO A 170 -7.18 -15.34 -7.62
N LYS A 171 -7.70 -14.19 -7.16
CA LYS A 171 -7.61 -12.92 -7.91
C LYS A 171 -6.18 -12.39 -7.90
N ILE A 172 -5.46 -12.54 -6.80
CA ILE A 172 -4.05 -12.15 -6.70
C ILE A 172 -3.18 -13.02 -7.61
N VAL A 173 -3.45 -14.34 -7.67
CA VAL A 173 -2.79 -15.25 -8.61
C VAL A 173 -2.98 -14.82 -10.06
N ALA A 174 -4.20 -14.38 -10.43
CA ALA A 174 -4.44 -13.87 -11.78
C ALA A 174 -3.59 -12.62 -12.13
N LEU A 175 -3.22 -11.81 -11.13
CA LEU A 175 -2.36 -10.63 -11.32
C LEU A 175 -0.90 -10.98 -11.62
N LEU A 176 -0.44 -12.21 -11.36
CA LEU A 176 0.89 -12.67 -11.78
C LEU A 176 1.07 -12.65 -13.31
N SER A 177 -0.04 -12.71 -14.06
CA SER A 177 -0.04 -12.62 -15.52
C SER A 177 -0.39 -11.22 -16.04
N HIS A 178 -0.44 -10.19 -15.18
CA HIS A 178 -0.80 -8.84 -15.59
C HIS A 178 0.23 -8.22 -16.56
N LYS A 179 -0.20 -7.29 -17.44
CA LYS A 179 0.69 -6.65 -18.42
C LYS A 179 1.78 -5.76 -17.78
N ASP A 180 1.42 -5.07 -16.70
CA ASP A 180 2.31 -4.16 -15.97
C ASP A 180 3.21 -4.91 -14.98
N LEU A 181 4.53 -4.65 -15.04
CA LEU A 181 5.52 -5.30 -14.17
C LEU A 181 5.24 -5.06 -12.68
N GLU A 182 4.90 -3.84 -12.30
CA GLU A 182 4.69 -3.50 -10.88
C GLU A 182 3.51 -4.26 -10.29
N VAL A 183 2.45 -4.49 -11.07
CA VAL A 183 1.31 -5.31 -10.64
C VAL A 183 1.74 -6.75 -10.40
N ARG A 184 2.51 -7.32 -11.34
CA ARG A 184 3.01 -8.69 -11.20
C ARG A 184 3.91 -8.84 -9.97
N LEU A 185 4.78 -7.86 -9.71
CA LEU A 185 5.67 -7.86 -8.55
C LEU A 185 4.92 -7.67 -7.23
N ALA A 186 3.93 -6.77 -7.19
CA ALA A 186 3.06 -6.59 -6.03
C ALA A 186 2.27 -7.88 -5.74
N ALA A 187 1.74 -8.55 -6.76
CA ALA A 187 1.05 -9.82 -6.62
C ALA A 187 1.94 -10.93 -6.07
N ALA A 188 3.15 -11.09 -6.61
CA ALA A 188 4.10 -12.09 -6.12
C ALA A 188 4.46 -11.87 -4.64
N ARG A 189 4.80 -10.62 -4.26
CA ARG A 189 5.11 -10.29 -2.85
C ARG A 189 3.91 -10.48 -1.93
N THR A 190 2.72 -10.13 -2.40
CA THR A 190 1.49 -10.28 -1.62
C THR A 190 1.16 -11.75 -1.37
N LEU A 191 1.37 -12.64 -2.35
CA LEU A 191 1.22 -14.08 -2.15
C LEU A 191 2.23 -14.61 -1.14
N ALA A 192 3.48 -14.17 -1.20
CA ALA A 192 4.48 -14.57 -0.22
C ALA A 192 4.12 -14.11 1.20
N TYR A 193 3.70 -12.85 1.35
CA TYR A 193 3.25 -12.31 2.64
C TYR A 193 1.99 -13.02 3.15
N LEU A 194 1.03 -13.31 2.26
CA LEU A 194 -0.17 -14.06 2.62
C LEU A 194 0.16 -15.46 3.15
N GLN A 195 1.06 -16.18 2.47
CA GLN A 195 1.52 -17.49 2.91
C GLN A 195 2.25 -17.40 4.26
N GLU A 196 3.15 -16.44 4.43
CA GLU A 196 3.88 -16.18 5.68
C GLU A 196 2.91 -15.96 6.84
N TYR A 197 1.95 -15.07 6.66
CA TYR A 197 0.91 -14.82 7.66
C TYR A 197 0.05 -16.06 7.95
N MET A 198 -0.39 -16.78 6.91
CA MET A 198 -1.20 -18.00 7.10
C MET A 198 -0.45 -19.09 7.87
N GLN A 199 0.87 -19.22 7.69
CA GLN A 199 1.67 -20.18 8.44
C GLN A 199 1.83 -19.80 9.91
N GLU A 200 2.02 -18.51 10.19
CA GLU A 200 2.27 -17.99 11.54
C GLU A 200 0.99 -17.86 12.39
N GLU A 201 -0.06 -17.29 11.81
CA GLU A 201 -1.20 -16.76 12.58
C GLU A 201 -2.53 -17.50 12.30
N ALA A 202 -2.67 -18.16 11.14
CA ALA A 202 -3.95 -18.77 10.76
C ALA A 202 -4.12 -20.20 11.31
N PRO A 203 -5.38 -20.66 11.52
CA PRO A 203 -5.66 -22.06 11.82
C PRO A 203 -5.11 -23.00 10.74
N GLU A 204 -4.80 -24.24 11.12
CA GLU A 204 -4.16 -25.25 10.26
C GLU A 204 -4.87 -25.46 8.92
N GLU A 205 -6.20 -25.33 8.87
CA GLU A 205 -7.02 -25.48 7.67
C GLU A 205 -6.79 -24.41 6.60
N PHE A 206 -6.26 -23.25 6.98
CA PHE A 206 -5.91 -22.15 6.08
C PHE A 206 -4.42 -22.12 5.71
N ARG A 207 -3.62 -23.08 6.19
CA ARG A 207 -2.19 -23.15 5.89
C ARG A 207 -1.95 -23.69 4.49
N GLY A 208 -1.31 -22.87 3.65
CA GLY A 208 -0.97 -23.25 2.29
C GLY A 208 -2.04 -22.88 1.26
N PHE A 209 -1.62 -22.75 0.00
CA PHE A 209 -2.53 -22.45 -1.08
C PHE A 209 -3.13 -23.74 -1.67
N PRO A 210 -4.46 -23.84 -1.82
CA PRO A 210 -5.08 -25.00 -2.49
C PRO A 210 -4.59 -25.21 -3.93
N ASN A 211 -4.08 -24.15 -4.58
CA ASN A 211 -3.57 -24.13 -5.94
C ASN A 211 -2.04 -23.91 -6.01
N GLU A 212 -1.29 -24.34 -4.99
CA GLU A 212 0.15 -24.09 -4.86
C GLU A 212 0.97 -24.41 -6.13
N ASP A 213 0.80 -25.59 -6.72
CA ASP A 213 1.50 -25.98 -7.95
C ASP A 213 1.28 -24.97 -9.10
N HIS A 214 0.05 -24.49 -9.25
CA HIS A 214 -0.29 -23.49 -10.26
C HIS A 214 0.40 -22.15 -10.00
N VAL A 215 0.45 -21.71 -8.73
CA VAL A 215 1.16 -20.50 -8.32
C VAL A 215 2.65 -20.61 -8.62
N LEU A 216 3.27 -21.75 -8.25
CA LEU A 216 4.68 -22.00 -8.51
C LEU A 216 4.99 -22.02 -10.01
N ASP A 217 4.12 -22.59 -10.84
CA ASP A 217 4.29 -22.59 -12.29
C ASP A 217 4.21 -21.17 -12.87
N LEU A 218 3.25 -20.35 -12.45
CA LEU A 218 3.17 -18.95 -12.89
C LEU A 218 4.42 -18.16 -12.51
N LEU A 219 4.93 -18.32 -11.28
CA LEU A 219 6.17 -17.68 -10.84
C LEU A 219 7.38 -18.17 -11.65
N ARG A 220 7.46 -19.46 -11.98
CA ARG A 220 8.50 -20.00 -12.88
C ARG A 220 8.40 -19.39 -14.28
N GLU A 221 7.20 -19.23 -14.83
CA GLU A 221 6.98 -18.54 -16.10
C GLU A 221 7.46 -17.08 -16.04
N MET A 222 7.18 -16.37 -14.95
CA MET A 222 7.70 -15.00 -14.76
C MET A 222 9.24 -14.94 -14.71
N MET A 223 9.92 -16.01 -14.30
CA MET A 223 11.38 -16.07 -14.34
C MET A 223 11.93 -16.26 -15.76
N LYS A 224 11.10 -16.75 -16.70
CA LYS A 224 11.46 -16.89 -18.10
C LYS A 224 11.47 -15.52 -18.79
N ASN A 225 12.36 -15.36 -19.75
CA ASN A 225 12.53 -14.09 -20.44
C ASN A 225 11.43 -13.89 -21.49
N GLU A 226 10.57 -12.90 -21.30
CA GLU A 226 9.75 -12.40 -22.40
C GLU A 226 10.61 -11.60 -23.40
N LYS A 227 10.47 -11.89 -24.69
CA LYS A 227 11.21 -11.20 -25.76
C LYS A 227 10.88 -9.70 -25.86
N LYS A 228 9.72 -9.27 -25.35
CA LYS A 228 9.18 -7.92 -25.48
C LYS A 228 9.43 -7.00 -24.27
N THR A 229 10.00 -7.51 -23.18
CA THR A 229 10.29 -6.70 -21.98
C THR A 229 11.63 -5.98 -22.07
N SER A 230 11.84 -4.90 -21.32
CA SER A 230 13.15 -4.24 -21.28
C SER A 230 14.16 -5.07 -20.48
N LYS A 231 15.48 -4.86 -20.72
CA LYS A 231 16.52 -5.55 -19.94
C LYS A 231 16.47 -5.19 -18.45
N LYS A 232 16.10 -3.95 -18.13
CA LYS A 232 15.93 -3.46 -16.76
C LYS A 232 14.79 -4.22 -16.09
N ASP A 233 13.61 -4.23 -16.72
CA ASP A 233 12.40 -4.86 -16.20
C ASP A 233 12.58 -6.36 -15.97
N ARG A 234 13.26 -7.07 -16.88
CA ARG A 234 13.57 -8.49 -16.69
C ARG A 234 14.46 -8.74 -15.49
N LYS A 235 15.46 -7.88 -15.26
CA LYS A 235 16.37 -8.00 -14.11
C LYS A 235 15.60 -7.79 -12.81
N GLU A 236 14.75 -6.78 -12.79
CA GLU A 236 13.91 -6.44 -11.65
C GLU A 236 12.88 -7.54 -11.34
N GLN A 237 12.16 -8.01 -12.36
CA GLN A 237 11.23 -9.15 -12.26
C GLN A 237 11.92 -10.37 -11.65
N ARG A 238 13.07 -10.76 -12.21
CA ARG A 238 13.81 -11.92 -11.71
C ARG A 238 14.32 -11.75 -10.29
N LYS A 239 14.74 -10.54 -9.91
CA LYS A 239 15.17 -10.26 -8.54
C LYS A 239 14.00 -10.43 -7.58
N GLY A 240 12.86 -9.78 -7.88
CA GLY A 240 11.68 -9.81 -7.01
C GLY A 240 11.01 -11.19 -6.92
N VAL A 241 10.94 -11.92 -8.03
CA VAL A 241 10.23 -13.21 -8.09
C VAL A 241 11.06 -14.36 -7.53
N ARG A 242 12.39 -14.33 -7.65
CA ARG A 242 13.24 -15.45 -7.21
C ARG A 242 13.07 -15.77 -5.73
N GLU A 243 13.08 -14.74 -4.90
CA GLU A 243 12.94 -14.90 -3.45
C GLU A 243 11.56 -15.45 -3.08
N VAL A 244 10.49 -14.89 -3.68
CA VAL A 244 9.12 -15.39 -3.52
C VAL A 244 8.99 -16.85 -3.95
N LEU A 245 9.55 -17.21 -5.10
CA LEU A 245 9.48 -18.57 -5.63
C LEU A 245 10.20 -19.58 -4.73
N GLU A 246 11.37 -19.21 -4.19
CA GLU A 246 12.12 -20.10 -3.29
C GLU A 246 11.39 -20.29 -1.96
N TYR A 247 10.89 -19.19 -1.39
CA TYR A 247 10.11 -19.21 -0.15
C TYR A 247 8.87 -20.11 -0.29
N LEU A 248 8.03 -19.86 -1.30
CA LEU A 248 6.79 -20.63 -1.48
C LEU A 248 7.04 -22.11 -1.78
N LYS A 249 8.19 -22.46 -2.37
CA LYS A 249 8.52 -23.85 -2.71
C LYS A 249 9.08 -24.63 -1.53
N THR A 250 9.82 -23.98 -0.64
CA THR A 250 10.62 -24.65 0.40
C THR A 250 10.04 -24.47 1.79
N GLY A 251 9.31 -23.38 2.02
CA GLY A 251 8.90 -22.93 3.35
C GLY A 251 10.08 -22.49 4.23
N GLU A 252 11.29 -22.36 3.67
CA GLU A 252 12.46 -21.89 4.41
C GLU A 252 12.40 -20.38 4.68
N ASP A 253 13.05 -19.94 5.76
CA ASP A 253 13.11 -18.54 6.15
C ASP A 253 13.64 -17.63 5.04
N VAL A 254 13.07 -16.43 4.97
CA VAL A 254 13.45 -15.42 3.98
C VAL A 254 14.85 -14.89 4.29
N ALA A 255 15.68 -14.73 3.25
CA ALA A 255 16.98 -14.12 3.40
C ALA A 255 16.89 -12.70 3.97
N VAL A 256 17.68 -12.43 5.00
CA VAL A 256 17.74 -11.12 5.67
C VAL A 256 18.35 -10.09 4.73
N GLU A 257 17.58 -9.08 4.35
CA GLU A 257 18.08 -7.89 3.65
C GLU A 257 18.47 -6.84 4.68
N TYR A 258 19.75 -6.44 4.68
CA TYR A 258 20.25 -5.42 5.60
C TYR A 258 20.19 -4.04 4.95
N VAL A 259 19.53 -3.11 5.62
CA VAL A 259 19.47 -1.70 5.23
C VAL A 259 20.23 -0.86 6.23
N GLU A 260 21.26 -0.15 5.74
CA GLU A 260 22.05 0.77 6.56
C GLU A 260 21.38 2.14 6.63
N ASN A 261 21.18 2.65 7.85
CA ASN A 261 20.68 3.99 8.12
C ASN A 261 21.61 4.69 9.12
N GLY A 262 22.62 5.38 8.60
CA GLY A 262 23.64 6.02 9.42
C GLY A 262 24.45 4.99 10.21
N SER A 263 24.32 5.01 11.54
CA SER A 263 25.01 4.06 12.44
C SER A 263 24.18 2.82 12.79
N ALA A 264 22.93 2.73 12.31
CA ALA A 264 22.05 1.60 12.58
C ALA A 264 21.88 0.74 11.32
N THR A 265 21.71 -0.57 11.51
CA THR A 265 21.39 -1.51 10.44
C THR A 265 20.07 -2.18 10.76
N LEU A 266 19.11 -2.09 9.85
CA LEU A 266 17.82 -2.78 9.94
C LEU A 266 17.90 -4.07 9.13
N GLY A 267 17.63 -5.22 9.75
CA GLY A 267 17.47 -6.49 9.05
C GLY A 267 16.01 -6.72 8.68
N LEU A 268 15.73 -6.93 7.40
CA LEU A 268 14.40 -7.27 6.88
C LEU A 268 14.37 -8.76 6.56
N ASN A 269 13.81 -9.56 7.46
CA ASN A 269 13.84 -11.03 7.40
C ASN A 269 12.48 -11.68 7.12
N SER A 270 11.46 -10.88 6.75
CA SER A 270 10.13 -11.37 6.41
C SER A 270 9.52 -10.56 5.27
N PHE A 271 8.56 -11.13 4.55
CA PHE A 271 7.82 -10.40 3.51
C PHE A 271 6.98 -9.27 4.12
N ARG A 272 6.45 -9.46 5.34
CA ARG A 272 5.81 -8.41 6.12
C ARG A 272 6.72 -7.20 6.31
N MET A 273 7.94 -7.42 6.81
CA MET A 273 8.90 -6.35 7.08
C MET A 273 9.35 -5.67 5.79
N LYS A 274 9.65 -6.45 4.75
CA LYS A 274 10.04 -5.93 3.43
C LYS A 274 8.94 -5.13 2.73
N THR A 275 7.67 -5.44 3.01
CA THR A 275 6.52 -4.70 2.47
C THR A 275 6.24 -3.43 3.26
N THR A 276 6.52 -3.46 4.56
CA THR A 276 6.32 -2.30 5.45
C THR A 276 7.41 -1.23 5.30
N TYR A 277 8.65 -1.65 5.01
CA TYR A 277 9.81 -0.77 4.78
C TYR A 277 9.78 -0.09 3.40
#